data_AF-A0A0F3LIT0-F1
#
_entry.id   AF-A0A0F3LIT0-F1
#
_cell.length_a   1.000
_cell.length_b   1.000
_cell.length_c   1.000
_cell.angle_alpha   90.00
_cell.angle_beta   90.00
_cell.angle_gamma   90.00
#
_symmetry.space_group_name_H-M   'P 1'
#
loop_
_entity.id
_entity.type
_entity.pdbx_description
1 polymer ?
#
loop_
_entity_poly.entity_id
_entity_poly.type
_entity_poly.pdbx_seq_one_letter_code
_entity_poly.pdbx_strand_id
1 'polypeptide(L)'
;MTHEMPLGDTSDAYDDDDIAWADPQIRKDYEAALGRLILAHNDVDRFLTMLIECVLKDLGDQKELEKLTQGLFARRLDNLRMLHGIRPELRLEGIDFDELEELNRLRNIVAHGHFEQNPFQGDYELISNNKTHKDFSVERLDEITKRIDAVGDQIKPQVYFWDMIIHLPEDATPVNPDDPRLA
;
A
#
# COMPACT_ATOMS: atom_id res chain seq x y z
N MET A 1 26.16 1.42 -78.38
CA MET A 1 26.83 0.78 -77.23
C MET A 1 26.88 1.80 -76.12
N THR A 2 25.79 1.85 -75.34
CA THR A 2 25.59 2.71 -74.19
C THR A 2 26.12 1.99 -72.96
N HIS A 3 27.11 2.59 -72.29
CA HIS A 3 27.62 2.08 -71.01
C HIS A 3 26.78 2.70 -69.90
N GLU A 4 25.78 1.95 -69.43
CA GLU A 4 24.94 2.30 -68.31
C GLU A 4 25.74 2.13 -67.01
N MET A 5 25.87 3.21 -66.23
CA MET A 5 26.32 3.13 -64.84
C MET A 5 25.16 2.60 -64.00
N PRO A 6 25.36 1.61 -63.11
CA PRO A 6 24.31 1.18 -62.20
C PRO A 6 24.09 2.25 -61.13
N LEU A 7 22.91 2.87 -61.17
CA LEU A 7 22.29 3.54 -60.02
C LEU A 7 21.61 2.46 -59.19
N GLY A 8 21.94 2.40 -57.90
CA GLY A 8 21.13 1.69 -56.91
C GLY A 8 21.94 0.83 -55.95
N ASP A 9 22.57 1.47 -54.97
CA ASP A 9 22.52 0.95 -53.60
C ASP A 9 22.85 2.07 -52.61
N THR A 10 21.84 2.84 -52.22
CA THR A 10 21.90 3.69 -51.02
C THR A 10 20.51 3.70 -50.40
N SER A 11 20.17 2.64 -49.67
CA SER A 11 19.24 2.76 -48.56
C SER A 11 19.41 1.60 -47.57
N ASP A 12 20.58 1.53 -46.94
CA ASP A 12 20.66 1.10 -45.53
C ASP A 12 20.04 2.20 -44.66
N ALA A 13 18.74 2.44 -44.85
CA ALA A 13 17.99 3.46 -44.13
C ALA A 13 17.37 2.82 -42.89
N TYR A 14 18.20 2.75 -41.84
CA TYR A 14 17.82 2.90 -40.43
C TYR A 14 16.76 1.94 -39.87
N ASP A 15 17.24 0.78 -39.42
CA ASP A 15 16.75 0.12 -38.18
C ASP A 15 17.06 1.04 -36.98
N ASP A 16 16.35 2.16 -36.82
CA ASP A 16 16.53 3.07 -35.67
C ASP A 16 15.20 3.65 -35.15
N ASP A 17 14.17 2.79 -35.05
CA ASP A 17 12.96 3.07 -34.26
C ASP A 17 13.07 2.53 -32.83
N ASP A 18 14.30 2.38 -32.30
CA ASP A 18 14.59 2.12 -30.88
C ASP A 18 14.68 3.43 -30.07
N ILE A 19 14.10 4.52 -30.58
CA ILE A 19 13.86 5.70 -29.77
C ILE A 19 12.73 5.34 -28.81
N ALA A 20 13.05 5.19 -27.53
CA ALA A 20 12.06 5.22 -26.47
C ALA A 20 11.37 6.59 -26.51
N TRP A 21 10.30 6.71 -27.30
CA TRP A 21 9.53 7.95 -27.44
C TRP A 21 8.92 8.42 -26.11
N ALA A 22 8.86 7.53 -25.12
CA ALA A 22 8.40 7.81 -23.77
C ALA A 22 9.54 8.37 -22.89
N ASP A 23 9.28 9.48 -22.19
CA ASP A 23 10.22 10.08 -21.25
C ASP A 23 10.61 9.09 -20.14
N PRO A 24 11.87 8.61 -20.08
CA PRO A 24 12.31 7.64 -19.09
C PRO A 24 12.23 8.14 -17.65
N GLN A 25 12.22 9.46 -17.43
CA GLN A 25 12.16 10.05 -16.10
C GLN A 25 10.78 9.82 -15.46
N ILE A 26 9.70 9.95 -16.24
CA ILE A 26 8.32 9.73 -15.78
C ILE A 26 8.14 8.31 -15.26
N ARG A 27 8.66 7.30 -15.98
CA ARG A 27 8.61 5.91 -15.53
C ARG A 27 9.39 5.71 -14.22
N LYS A 28 10.60 6.28 -14.12
CA LYS A 28 11.43 6.18 -12.90
C LYS A 28 10.74 6.79 -11.68
N ASP A 29 10.14 7.97 -11.84
CA ASP A 29 9.45 8.66 -10.74
C ASP A 29 8.21 7.89 -10.30
N TYR A 30 7.46 7.32 -11.26
CA TYR A 30 6.33 6.43 -10.97
C TYR A 30 6.77 5.16 -10.23
N GLU A 31 7.80 4.47 -10.71
CA GLU A 31 8.33 3.26 -10.06
C GLU A 31 8.84 3.55 -8.64
N ALA A 32 9.48 4.69 -8.42
CA ALA A 32 9.91 5.11 -7.10
C ALA A 32 8.73 5.36 -6.16
N ALA A 33 7.67 6.01 -6.63
CA ALA A 33 6.45 6.24 -5.85
C ALA A 33 5.70 4.94 -5.53
N LEU A 34 5.58 4.04 -6.53
CA LEU A 34 5.00 2.72 -6.34
C LEU A 34 5.81 1.89 -5.32
N GLY A 35 7.14 1.95 -5.40
CA GLY A 35 8.02 1.30 -4.44
C GLY A 35 7.80 1.77 -3.00
N ARG A 36 7.69 3.09 -2.78
CA ARG A 36 7.36 3.67 -1.47
C ARG A 36 6.02 3.16 -0.95
N LEU A 37 4.98 3.17 -1.79
CA LEU A 37 3.65 2.68 -1.44
C LEU A 37 3.68 1.21 -1.01
N ILE A 38 4.34 0.35 -1.79
CA ILE A 38 4.44 -1.09 -1.48
C ILE A 38 5.18 -1.31 -0.15
N LEU A 39 6.26 -0.59 0.09
CA LEU A 39 7.02 -0.69 1.34
C LEU A 39 6.18 -0.25 2.56
N ALA A 40 5.49 0.89 2.46
CA ALA A 40 4.60 1.37 3.52
C ALA A 40 3.48 0.35 3.82
N HIS A 41 2.86 -0.21 2.78
CA HIS A 41 1.81 -1.21 2.96
C HIS A 41 2.35 -2.49 3.62
N ASN A 42 3.54 -2.95 3.24
CA ASN A 42 4.14 -4.14 3.83
C ASN A 42 4.50 -3.93 5.31
N ASP A 43 4.88 -2.72 5.70
CA ASP A 43 5.09 -2.37 7.11
C ASP A 43 3.78 -2.50 7.89
N VAL A 44 2.70 -1.90 7.39
CA VAL A 44 1.36 -2.02 8.00
C VAL A 44 0.89 -3.48 8.04
N ASP A 45 1.09 -4.26 6.98
CA ASP A 45 0.72 -5.69 6.92
C ASP A 45 1.45 -6.52 7.99
N ARG A 46 2.73 -6.24 8.21
CA ARG A 46 3.51 -6.83 9.28
C ARG A 46 2.92 -6.46 10.64
N PHE A 47 2.63 -5.18 10.90
CA PHE A 47 2.08 -4.76 12.19
C PHE A 47 0.66 -5.28 12.44
N LEU A 48 -0.18 -5.41 11.41
CA LEU A 48 -1.47 -6.07 11.50
C LEU A 48 -1.30 -7.52 11.99
N THR A 49 -0.32 -8.24 11.45
CA THR A 49 -0.01 -9.61 11.86
C THR A 49 0.41 -9.66 13.34
N MET A 50 1.35 -8.79 13.74
CA MET A 50 1.81 -8.69 15.13
C MET A 50 0.68 -8.35 16.10
N LEU A 51 -0.25 -7.48 15.69
CA LEU A 51 -1.40 -7.12 16.51
C LEU A 51 -2.33 -8.32 16.74
N ILE A 52 -2.59 -9.12 15.70
CA ILE A 52 -3.36 -10.36 15.86
C ILE A 52 -2.63 -11.32 16.81
N GLU A 53 -1.32 -11.45 16.71
CA GLU A 53 -0.52 -12.27 17.63
C GLU A 53 -0.65 -11.81 19.09
N CYS A 54 -0.60 -10.50 19.34
CA CYS A 54 -0.85 -9.92 20.67
C CYS A 54 -2.24 -10.31 21.21
N VAL A 55 -3.28 -10.15 20.39
CA VAL A 55 -4.66 -10.53 20.75
C VAL A 55 -4.75 -12.03 21.07
N LEU A 56 -4.14 -12.90 20.26
CA LEU A 56 -4.19 -14.35 20.45
C LEU A 56 -3.47 -14.80 21.73
N LYS A 57 -2.34 -14.17 22.05
CA LYS A 57 -1.60 -14.43 23.28
C LYS A 57 -2.45 -14.13 24.51
N ASP A 58 -3.19 -13.02 24.49
CA ASP A 58 -4.10 -12.62 25.57
C ASP A 58 -5.29 -13.58 25.72
N LEU A 59 -5.74 -14.20 24.62
CA LEU A 59 -6.77 -15.24 24.63
C LEU A 59 -6.26 -16.61 25.13
N GLY A 60 -5.00 -16.70 25.56
CA GLY A 60 -4.42 -17.91 26.14
C GLY A 60 -3.67 -18.81 25.15
N ASP A 61 -3.17 -18.25 24.04
CA ASP A 61 -2.28 -18.92 23.06
C ASP A 61 -2.84 -20.27 22.54
N GLN A 62 -4.05 -20.20 21.98
CA GLN A 62 -4.72 -21.36 21.41
C GLN A 62 -4.15 -21.67 20.03
N LYS A 63 -3.43 -22.79 19.91
CA LYS A 63 -2.82 -23.25 18.65
C LYS A 63 -3.80 -23.29 17.48
N GLU A 64 -5.06 -23.61 17.74
CA GLU A 64 -6.12 -23.66 16.73
C GLU A 64 -6.45 -22.28 16.12
N LEU A 65 -6.10 -21.20 16.82
CA LEU A 65 -6.32 -19.81 16.40
C LEU A 65 -5.12 -19.19 15.68
N GLU A 66 -3.94 -19.83 15.69
CA GLU A 66 -2.74 -19.34 14.96
C GLU A 66 -3.03 -19.10 13.47
N LYS A 67 -3.97 -19.85 12.87
CA LYS A 67 -4.42 -19.63 11.49
C LYS A 67 -5.00 -18.23 11.22
N LEU A 68 -5.37 -17.47 12.26
CA LEU A 68 -5.91 -16.12 12.11
C LEU A 68 -4.84 -15.10 11.68
N THR A 69 -3.55 -15.39 11.91
CA THR A 69 -2.40 -14.57 11.47
C THR A 69 -1.95 -14.91 10.04
N GLN A 70 -2.60 -15.88 9.40
CA GLN A 70 -2.19 -16.42 8.09
C GLN A 70 -3.11 -15.95 6.96
N GLY A 71 -2.57 -15.97 5.75
CA GLY A 71 -3.29 -15.63 4.52
C GLY A 71 -3.07 -14.20 4.05
N LEU A 72 -3.95 -13.75 3.15
CA LEU A 72 -3.89 -12.41 2.55
C LEU A 72 -4.24 -11.34 3.58
N PHE A 73 -3.74 -10.12 3.38
CA PHE A 73 -4.03 -8.93 4.19
C PHE A 73 -5.52 -8.81 4.54
N ALA A 74 -6.40 -8.84 3.54
CA ALA A 74 -7.84 -8.71 3.73
C ALA A 74 -8.42 -9.74 4.70
N ARG A 75 -7.98 -11.00 4.60
CA ARG A 75 -8.44 -12.07 5.50
C ARG A 75 -7.98 -11.83 6.94
N ARG A 76 -6.76 -11.32 7.13
CA ARG A 76 -6.23 -11.00 8.47
C ARG A 76 -6.96 -9.80 9.07
N LEU A 77 -7.26 -8.80 8.25
CA LEU A 77 -8.07 -7.66 8.66
C LEU A 77 -9.48 -8.08 9.09
N ASP A 78 -10.13 -8.96 8.31
CA ASP A 78 -11.44 -9.52 8.65
C ASP A 78 -11.41 -10.31 9.97
N ASN A 79 -10.36 -11.12 10.17
CA ASN A 79 -10.19 -11.86 11.42
C ASN A 79 -10.07 -10.91 12.62
N LEU A 80 -9.29 -9.83 12.49
CA LEU A 80 -9.14 -8.83 13.55
C LEU A 80 -10.46 -8.08 13.81
N ARG A 81 -11.18 -7.70 12.75
CA ARG A 81 -12.51 -7.07 12.82
C ARG A 81 -13.51 -7.97 13.55
N MET A 82 -13.49 -9.27 13.27
CA MET A 82 -14.31 -10.27 13.96
C MET A 82 -13.94 -10.40 15.44
N LEU A 83 -12.64 -10.49 15.76
CA LEU A 83 -12.16 -10.56 17.16
C LEU A 83 -12.61 -9.33 17.95
N HIS A 84 -12.48 -8.13 17.37
CA HIS A 84 -12.96 -6.88 17.97
C HIS A 84 -14.48 -6.91 18.25
N GLY A 85 -15.28 -7.41 17.31
CA GLY A 85 -16.73 -7.50 17.47
C GLY A 85 -17.19 -8.49 18.55
N ILE A 86 -16.41 -9.55 18.80
CA ILE A 86 -16.70 -10.56 19.83
C ILE A 86 -16.15 -10.12 21.21
N ARG A 87 -15.06 -9.36 21.22
CA ARG A 87 -14.31 -8.95 22.41
C ARG A 87 -14.03 -7.45 22.38
N PRO A 88 -15.02 -6.59 22.68
CA PRO A 88 -14.83 -5.13 22.72
C PRO A 88 -13.74 -4.70 23.72
N GLU A 89 -13.48 -5.50 24.76
CA GLU A 89 -12.40 -5.28 25.72
C GLU A 89 -11.00 -5.24 25.11
N LEU A 90 -10.82 -5.65 23.84
CA LEU A 90 -9.56 -5.55 23.10
C LEU A 90 -9.11 -4.12 22.79
N ARG A 91 -9.95 -3.10 23.06
CA ARG A 91 -9.63 -1.65 22.94
C ARG A 91 -9.01 -1.24 21.60
N LEU A 92 -9.49 -1.83 20.50
CA LEU A 92 -9.03 -1.54 19.14
C LEU A 92 -9.70 -0.28 18.53
N GLU A 93 -10.20 0.63 19.37
CA GLU A 93 -11.08 1.75 19.03
C GLU A 93 -10.41 2.85 18.17
N GLY A 94 -9.11 2.74 17.91
CA GLY A 94 -8.35 3.64 17.03
C GLY A 94 -8.05 3.08 15.64
N ILE A 95 -8.48 1.85 15.34
CA ILE A 95 -8.19 1.20 14.06
C ILE A 95 -9.33 1.46 13.08
N ASP A 96 -9.03 2.19 12.00
CA ASP A 96 -9.96 2.38 10.89
C ASP A 96 -9.89 1.17 9.94
N PHE A 97 -10.79 0.22 10.16
CA PHE A 97 -10.87 -1.00 9.36
C PHE A 97 -11.32 -0.75 7.92
N ASP A 98 -12.12 0.28 7.67
CA ASP A 98 -12.65 0.57 6.33
C ASP A 98 -11.56 1.24 5.49
N GLU A 99 -10.77 2.12 6.09
CA GLU A 99 -9.61 2.74 5.45
C GLU A 99 -8.54 1.69 5.09
N LEU A 100 -8.23 0.74 5.99
CA LEU A 100 -7.29 -0.35 5.69
C LEU A 100 -7.73 -1.23 4.51
N GLU A 101 -9.04 -1.51 4.42
CA GLU A 101 -9.62 -2.27 3.32
C GLU A 101 -9.48 -1.53 1.99
N GLU A 102 -9.78 -0.23 2.00
CA GLU A 102 -9.64 0.65 0.82
C GLU A 102 -8.18 0.78 0.39
N LEU A 103 -7.25 1.00 1.32
CA LEU A 103 -5.82 1.13 1.01
C LEU A 103 -5.24 -0.18 0.45
N ASN A 104 -5.64 -1.33 0.96
CA ASN A 104 -5.27 -2.63 0.39
C ASN A 104 -5.85 -2.80 -1.03
N ARG A 105 -7.09 -2.36 -1.27
CA ARG A 105 -7.69 -2.37 -2.63
C ARG A 105 -6.88 -1.49 -3.59
N LEU A 106 -6.57 -0.25 -3.21
CA LEU A 106 -5.78 0.68 -4.01
C LEU A 106 -4.38 0.12 -4.31
N ARG A 107 -3.71 -0.44 -3.29
CA ARG A 107 -2.42 -1.10 -3.43
C ARG A 107 -2.48 -2.27 -4.42
N ASN A 108 -3.52 -3.09 -4.39
CA ASN A 108 -3.65 -4.21 -5.32
C ASN A 108 -3.92 -3.76 -6.76
N ILE A 109 -4.61 -2.64 -6.97
CA ILE A 109 -4.80 -2.05 -8.30
C ILE A 109 -3.44 -1.67 -8.89
N VAL A 110 -2.61 -0.94 -8.14
CA VAL A 110 -1.31 -0.44 -8.62
C VAL A 110 -0.24 -1.52 -8.70
N ALA A 111 -0.24 -2.49 -7.79
CA ALA A 111 0.73 -3.58 -7.79
C ALA A 111 0.52 -4.59 -8.93
N HIS A 112 -0.71 -4.69 -9.45
CA HIS A 112 -1.05 -5.59 -10.57
C HIS A 112 -1.36 -4.85 -11.87
N GLY A 113 -1.35 -3.52 -11.86
CA GLY A 113 -1.62 -2.72 -13.03
C GLY A 113 -0.41 -2.65 -13.96
N HIS A 114 -0.67 -2.67 -15.26
CA HIS A 114 0.33 -2.42 -16.29
C HIS A 114 0.44 -0.91 -16.55
N PHE A 115 1.66 -0.37 -16.40
CA PHE A 115 1.95 1.03 -16.69
C PHE A 115 2.13 1.24 -18.19
N GLU A 116 1.29 2.08 -18.78
CA GLU A 116 1.35 2.45 -20.19
C GLU A 116 1.54 3.96 -20.30
N GLN A 117 2.66 4.38 -20.91
CA GLN A 117 2.98 5.79 -21.11
C GLN A 117 2.68 6.20 -22.53
N ASN A 118 2.00 7.33 -22.71
CA ASN A 118 1.80 7.95 -24.00
C ASN A 118 3.08 8.68 -24.43
N PRO A 119 3.75 8.22 -25.49
CA PRO A 119 5.03 8.77 -25.93
C PRO A 119 4.96 10.23 -26.44
N PHE A 120 3.78 10.71 -26.85
CA PHE A 120 3.65 12.04 -27.48
C PHE A 120 3.18 13.13 -26.53
N GLN A 121 2.56 12.74 -25.41
CA GLN A 121 1.94 13.68 -24.47
C GLN A 121 2.58 13.65 -23.08
N GLY A 122 3.40 12.64 -22.77
CA GLY A 122 4.00 12.48 -21.44
C GLY A 122 3.03 11.93 -20.38
N ASP A 123 1.73 11.88 -20.69
CA ASP A 123 0.71 11.26 -19.85
C ASP A 123 0.92 9.74 -19.76
N TYR A 124 0.44 9.13 -18.67
CA TYR A 124 0.44 7.69 -18.51
C TYR A 124 -0.84 7.18 -17.85
N GLU A 125 -1.15 5.93 -18.10
CA GLU A 125 -2.35 5.26 -17.61
C GLU A 125 -1.95 3.91 -17.00
N LEU A 126 -2.75 3.47 -16.03
CA LEU A 126 -2.58 2.18 -15.39
C LEU A 126 -3.70 1.24 -15.83
N ILE A 127 -3.37 0.11 -16.44
CA ILE A 127 -4.36 -0.88 -16.87
C ILE A 127 -4.37 -2.05 -15.88
N SER A 128 -5.47 -2.24 -15.16
CA SER A 128 -5.65 -3.35 -14.23
C SER A 128 -7.02 -3.99 -14.45
N ASN A 129 -7.09 -5.33 -14.49
CA ASN A 129 -8.34 -6.07 -14.70
C ASN A 129 -9.16 -5.58 -15.92
N ASN A 130 -8.50 -5.28 -17.04
CA ASN A 130 -9.11 -4.70 -18.25
C ASN A 130 -9.81 -3.35 -18.02
N LYS A 131 -9.48 -2.65 -16.93
CA LYS A 131 -9.93 -1.28 -16.66
C LYS A 131 -8.73 -0.35 -16.73
N THR A 132 -8.94 0.76 -17.40
CA THR A 132 -7.99 1.86 -17.48
C THR A 132 -8.21 2.80 -16.31
N HIS A 133 -7.14 3.06 -15.56
CA HIS A 133 -7.09 3.98 -14.45
C HIS A 133 -6.16 5.14 -14.81
N LYS A 134 -6.75 6.32 -14.98
CA LYS A 134 -6.00 7.57 -15.27
C LYS A 134 -5.69 8.37 -14.02
N ASP A 135 -6.13 7.89 -12.86
CA ASP A 135 -6.11 8.61 -11.58
C ASP A 135 -4.89 8.26 -10.71
N PHE A 136 -3.99 7.37 -11.15
CA PHE A 136 -2.78 7.00 -10.40
C PHE A 136 -1.56 7.82 -10.81
N SER A 137 -1.64 9.14 -10.65
CA SER A 137 -0.46 10.01 -10.79
C SER A 137 0.59 9.73 -9.69
N VAL A 138 1.82 10.21 -9.85
CA VAL A 138 2.88 10.13 -8.83
C VAL A 138 2.39 10.74 -7.52
N GLU A 139 1.75 11.91 -7.60
CA GLU A 139 1.18 12.62 -6.46
C GLU A 139 0.09 11.79 -5.78
N ARG A 140 -0.73 11.07 -6.55
CA ARG A 140 -1.74 10.18 -5.99
C ARG A 140 -1.12 8.99 -5.25
N LEU A 141 -0.07 8.39 -5.80
CA LEU A 141 0.66 7.31 -5.11
C LEU A 141 1.28 7.81 -3.81
N ASP A 142 1.85 9.01 -3.80
CA ASP A 142 2.39 9.63 -2.59
C ASP A 142 1.29 9.97 -1.57
N GLU A 143 0.11 10.40 -2.01
CA GLU A 143 -1.04 10.62 -1.12
C GLU A 143 -1.51 9.30 -0.48
N ILE A 144 -1.63 8.23 -1.27
CA ILE A 144 -1.99 6.89 -0.77
C ILE A 144 -0.93 6.41 0.23
N THR A 145 0.35 6.62 -0.08
CA THR A 145 1.46 6.27 0.83
C THR A 145 1.33 6.99 2.17
N LYS A 146 1.05 8.29 2.17
CA LYS A 146 0.84 9.07 3.41
C LYS A 146 -0.34 8.55 4.22
N ARG A 147 -1.43 8.12 3.57
CA ARG A 147 -2.59 7.52 4.24
C ARG A 147 -2.23 6.18 4.87
N ILE A 148 -1.46 5.34 4.17
CA ILE A 148 -0.93 4.08 4.72
C ILE A 148 -0.07 4.35 5.95
N ASP A 149 0.85 5.32 5.87
CA ASP A 149 1.71 5.69 7.00
C ASP A 149 0.88 6.18 8.20
N ALA A 150 -0.14 7.01 7.96
CA ALA A 150 -1.03 7.50 9.01
C ALA A 150 -1.79 6.37 9.73
N VAL A 151 -2.25 5.36 9.01
CA VAL A 151 -2.86 4.18 9.64
C VAL A 151 -1.80 3.32 10.34
N GLY A 152 -0.60 3.22 9.79
CA GLY A 152 0.55 2.60 10.45
C GLY A 152 0.84 3.22 11.81
N ASP A 153 0.77 4.55 11.92
CA ASP A 153 0.97 5.30 13.15
C ASP A 153 -0.15 5.06 14.18
N GLN A 154 -1.32 4.57 13.77
CA GLN A 154 -2.39 4.13 14.67
C GLN A 154 -2.18 2.69 15.16
N ILE A 155 -1.70 1.79 14.31
CA ILE A 155 -1.53 0.35 14.64
C ILE A 155 -0.26 0.12 15.47
N LYS A 156 0.85 0.79 15.14
CA LYS A 156 2.15 0.57 15.82
C LYS A 156 2.06 0.75 17.34
N PRO A 157 1.44 1.80 17.88
CA PRO A 157 1.26 1.94 19.33
C PRO A 157 0.44 0.80 19.96
N GLN A 158 -0.58 0.30 19.27
CA GLN A 158 -1.41 -0.83 19.75
C GLN A 158 -0.57 -2.09 19.92
N VAL A 159 0.38 -2.33 19.01
CA VAL A 159 1.31 -3.46 19.10
C VAL A 159 2.35 -3.24 20.20
N TYR A 160 2.99 -2.07 20.22
CA TYR A 160 4.10 -1.81 21.15
C TYR A 160 3.67 -1.68 22.61
N PHE A 161 2.46 -1.20 22.84
CA PHE A 161 1.93 -0.95 24.17
C PHE A 161 0.75 -1.86 24.52
N TRP A 162 0.58 -2.98 23.79
CA TRP A 162 -0.53 -3.92 23.99
C TRP A 162 -0.77 -4.27 25.45
N ASP A 163 0.27 -4.80 26.13
CA ASP A 163 0.19 -5.22 27.53
C ASP A 163 -0.21 -4.06 28.46
N MET A 164 0.16 -2.82 28.13
CA MET A 164 -0.26 -1.65 28.91
C MET A 164 -1.73 -1.33 28.63
N ILE A 165 -2.12 -1.25 27.36
CA ILE A 165 -3.45 -0.83 26.91
C ILE A 165 -4.54 -1.78 27.43
N ILE A 166 -4.33 -3.09 27.32
CA ILE A 166 -5.33 -4.09 27.66
C ILE A 166 -5.53 -4.24 29.19
N HIS A 167 -4.52 -3.86 29.97
CA HIS A 167 -4.58 -3.89 31.44
C HIS A 167 -4.85 -2.51 32.07
N LEU A 168 -5.10 -1.48 31.27
CA LEU A 168 -5.56 -0.19 31.79
C LEU A 168 -6.93 -0.38 32.47
N PRO A 169 -7.15 0.22 33.65
CA PRO A 169 -8.47 0.17 34.27
C PRO A 169 -9.50 0.89 33.38
N GLU A 170 -10.76 0.48 33.46
CA GLU A 170 -11.85 1.01 32.60
C GLU A 170 -12.10 2.52 32.78
N ASP A 171 -11.66 3.09 33.90
CA ASP A 171 -11.77 4.51 34.25
C ASP A 171 -10.54 5.35 33.90
N ALA A 172 -9.52 4.77 33.24
CA ALA A 172 -8.37 5.49 32.75
C ALA A 172 -8.76 6.44 31.61
N THR A 173 -9.31 7.61 31.95
CA THR A 173 -9.54 8.68 30.98
C THR A 173 -8.19 9.14 30.42
N PRO A 174 -8.05 9.27 29.09
CA PRO A 174 -6.87 9.87 28.51
C PRO A 174 -6.68 11.26 29.14
N VAL A 175 -5.51 11.47 29.71
CA VAL A 175 -5.14 12.74 30.34
C VAL A 175 -5.22 13.82 29.27
N ASN A 176 -6.11 14.80 29.45
CA ASN A 176 -6.17 15.94 28.55
C ASN A 176 -4.83 16.70 28.67
N PRO A 177 -4.03 16.79 27.58
CA PRO A 177 -2.74 17.49 27.63
C PRO A 177 -2.89 18.98 27.94
N ASP A 178 -4.09 19.54 27.78
CA ASP A 178 -4.43 20.92 28.15
C ASP A 178 -5.07 21.03 29.54
N ASP A 179 -5.03 19.99 30.40
CA ASP A 179 -5.55 20.10 31.76
C ASP A 179 -4.66 21.07 32.59
N PRO A 180 -5.19 22.22 33.02
CA PRO A 180 -4.42 23.21 33.78
C PRO A 180 -3.96 22.70 35.15
N ARG A 181 -4.38 21.50 35.59
CA ARG A 181 -3.91 20.84 36.81
C ARG A 181 -2.56 20.14 36.66
N LEU A 182 -2.03 20.05 35.45
CA LEU A 182 -0.74 19.41 35.14
C LEU A 182 0.42 20.41 34.95
N ALA A 183 0.14 21.71 35.07
CA ALA A 183 1.10 22.80 34.97
C ALA A 183 1.74 23.16 36.32
#